data_AF-A0A382UER9-F1
#
_entry.id   AF-A0A382UER9-F1
#
_cell.length_a   1.000
_cell.length_b   1.000
_cell.length_c   1.000
_cell.angle_alpha   90.00
_cell.angle_beta   90.00
_cell.angle_gamma   90.00
#
_symmetry.space_group_name_H-M   'P 1'
#
loop_
_entity.id
_entity.type
_entity.pdbx_description
1 polymer ?
#
loop_
_entity_poly.entity_id
_entity_poly.type
_entity_poly.pdbx_seq_one_letter_code
_entity_poly.pdbx_strand_id
1 'polypeptide(L)' 'MELNQLVVYQNDFNNGVEAILVSKTYNPAWSSASIHDINFEKVNKFFENHIEL' A
#
# COMPACT_ATOMS: atom_id res chain seq x y z
N MET A 1 -0.45 1.59 -16.47
CA MET A 1 0.28 1.49 -15.17
C MET A 1 -0.14 0.21 -14.47
N GLU A 2 0.83 -0.58 -14.01
CA GLU A 2 0.58 -1.89 -13.36
C GLU A 2 0.41 -1.74 -11.83
N LEU A 3 -0.36 -2.64 -11.21
CA LEU A 3 -0.69 -2.62 -9.77
C LEU A 3 0.57 -2.60 -8.87
N ASN A 4 1.60 -3.35 -9.25
CA ASN A 4 2.88 -3.41 -8.52
C ASN A 4 3.55 -2.03 -8.40
N GLN A 5 3.51 -1.21 -9.45
CA GLN A 5 4.08 0.13 -9.47
C GLN A 5 3.33 1.03 -8.50
N LEU A 6 2.00 0.97 -8.50
CA LEU A 6 1.15 1.77 -7.61
C LEU A 6 1.35 1.45 -6.12
N VAL A 7 1.54 0.17 -5.79
CA VAL A 7 1.72 -0.28 -4.39
C VAL A 7 3.07 0.16 -3.83
N VAL A 8 4.14 0.16 -4.63
CA VAL A 8 5.49 0.59 -4.20
C VAL A 8 5.52 2.08 -3.79
N TYR A 9 4.69 2.93 -4.40
CA TYR A 9 4.59 4.34 -4.03
C TYR A 9 3.74 4.60 -2.77
N GLN A 10 3.06 3.59 -2.23
CA GLN A 10 2.39 3.75 -0.94
C GLN A 10 3.40 3.69 0.20
N ASN A 11 3.23 4.60 1.17
CA ASN A 11 4.08 4.72 2.36
C ASN A 11 4.20 3.38 3.11
N ASP A 12 3.14 2.57 3.07
CA ASP A 12 3.07 1.27 3.72
C ASP A 12 4.12 0.28 3.17
N PHE A 13 4.45 0.29 1.87
CA PHE A 13 5.45 -0.62 1.33
C PHE A 13 6.83 -0.38 1.96
N ASN A 14 7.27 0.87 1.99
CA ASN A 14 8.55 1.25 2.60
C ASN A 14 8.57 0.99 4.11
N ASN A 15 7.46 1.31 4.80
CA ASN A 15 7.30 1.03 6.23
C ASN A 15 7.36 -0.48 6.54
N GLY A 16 6.74 -1.32 5.71
CA GLY A 16 6.82 -2.77 5.85
C GLY A 16 8.24 -3.30 5.65
N VAL A 17 8.94 -2.83 4.62
CA VAL A 17 10.35 -3.20 4.39
C VAL A 17 11.22 -2.79 5.57
N GLU A 18 11.06 -1.56 6.06
CA GLU A 18 11.80 -1.04 7.21
C GLU A 18 11.56 -1.92 8.45
N ALA A 19 10.32 -2.09 8.87
CA ALA A 19 9.96 -2.74 10.13
C ALA A 19 10.32 -4.23 10.16
N ILE A 20 10.23 -4.91 9.01
CA ILE A 20 10.43 -6.36 8.91
C ILE A 20 11.88 -6.71 8.55
N LEU A 21 12.47 -6.01 7.57
CA LEU A 21 13.76 -6.40 6.99
C LEU A 21 14.94 -5.55 7.49
N VAL A 22 14.70 -4.30 7.91
CA VAL A 22 15.75 -3.37 8.35
C VAL A 22 15.87 -3.34 9.87
N SER A 23 14.88 -2.73 10.56
CA SER A 23 14.91 -2.58 12.02
C SER A 23 14.50 -3.84 12.77
N LYS A 24 13.77 -4.75 12.11
CA LYS A 24 13.27 -6.00 12.70
C LYS A 24 12.47 -5.77 13.99
N THR A 25 11.68 -4.70 14.00
CA THR A 25 10.72 -4.43 15.08
C THR A 25 9.50 -5.35 14.97
N TYR A 26 9.26 -5.90 13.77
CA TYR A 26 8.10 -6.76 13.46
C TYR A 26 6.75 -6.09 13.75
N ASN A 27 6.72 -4.75 13.79
CA ASN A 27 5.53 -3.97 14.10
C ASN A 27 5.39 -2.78 13.13
N PRO A 28 5.09 -3.04 11.85
CA PRO A 28 4.88 -2.00 10.85
C PRO A 28 3.67 -1.12 11.20
N ALA A 29 3.84 0.21 11.09
CA ALA A 29 2.77 1.17 11.27
C ALA A 29 1.99 1.40 9.96
N TRP A 30 1.01 0.54 9.68
CA TRP A 30 0.16 0.67 8.50
C TRP A 30 -0.72 1.93 8.54
N SER A 31 -0.96 2.53 7.38
CA SER A 31 -1.79 3.74 7.25
C SER A 31 -3.25 3.50 7.66
N SER A 32 -3.75 2.28 7.45
CA SER A 32 -5.02 1.80 8.03
C SER A 32 -4.71 0.79 9.13
N ALA A 33 -5.09 1.09 10.37
CA ALA A 33 -4.80 0.24 11.52
C ALA A 33 -5.67 -1.04 11.56
N SER A 34 -6.84 -1.01 10.91
CA SER A 34 -7.76 -2.15 10.80
C SER A 34 -8.27 -2.31 9.36
N ILE A 35 -8.69 -3.54 9.02
CA ILE A 35 -9.38 -3.83 7.77
C ILE A 35 -10.69 -3.04 7.62
N HIS A 36 -11.32 -2.69 8.75
CA HIS A 36 -12.55 -1.87 8.75
C HIS A 36 -12.30 -0.41 8.37
N ASP A 37 -11.03 0.05 8.42
CA ASP A 37 -10.63 1.41 8.07
C ASP A 37 -10.19 1.53 6.60
N ILE A 38 -10.31 0.45 5.81
CA ILE A 38 -9.92 0.45 4.41
C ILE A 38 -10.99 1.17 3.59
N ASN A 39 -10.58 2.25 2.92
CA ASN A 39 -11.42 2.92 1.93
C ASN A 39 -11.42 2.14 0.61
N PHE A 40 -12.52 1.42 0.34
CA PHE A 40 -12.69 0.64 -0.89
C PHE A 40 -12.71 1.47 -2.16
N GLU A 41 -13.11 2.76 -2.13
CA GLU A 41 -13.01 3.64 -3.31
C GLU A 41 -11.55 3.86 -3.70
N LYS A 42 -10.66 4.05 -2.72
CA LYS A 42 -9.21 4.14 -2.97
C LYS A 42 -8.67 2.81 -3.48
N VAL A 43 -9.14 1.69 -2.94
CA VAL A 43 -8.74 0.35 -3.41
C VAL A 43 -9.13 0.12 -4.87
N ASN A 44 -10.38 0.47 -5.23
CA ASN A 44 -10.89 0.28 -6.59
C ASN A 44 -10.09 1.07 -7.63
N LYS A 45 -9.58 2.26 -7.28
CA LYS A 45 -8.70 3.06 -8.17
C LYS A 45 -7.43 2.33 -8.60
N PHE A 46 -6.93 1.35 -7.84
CA PHE A 46 -5.77 0.56 -8.25
C PHE A 46 -6.06 -0.40 -9.42
N PHE A 47 -7.34 -0.69 -9.66
CA PHE A 47 -7.81 -1.62 -10.70
C PHE A 47 -8.57 -0.91 -11.82
N GLU A 48 -8.72 0.41 -11.73
CA GLU A 48 -9.26 1.20 -12.83
C GLU A 48 -8.28 1.11 -14.02
N ASN A 49 -8.79 0.69 -15.19
CA ASN A 49 -8.00 0.67 -16.41
C ASN A 49 -7.53 2.09 -16.69
N HIS A 50 -6.22 2.33 -16.56
CA HIS A 50 -5.58 3.51 -17.10
C HIS A 50 -5.57 3.40 -18.62
N ILE A 51 -6.72 3.68 -19.25
CA ILE A 51 -6.76 3.97 -20.68
C ILE A 51 -6.05 5.31 -20.82
N GLU A 52 -4.80 5.26 -21.27
CA GLU A 52 -4.14 6.44 -21.82
C GLU A 52 -4.96 6.87 -23.04
N LEU A 53 -5.71 7.96 -22.90
CA LEU A 53 -6.30 8.71 -24.02
C LEU A 53 -5.23 9.63 -24.62
#